data_AF-A0A7C0U4K8-F1
#
_entry.id   AF-A0A7C0U4K8-F1
#
_cell.length_a   1.000
_cell.length_b   1.000
_cell.length_c   1.000
_cell.angle_alpha   90.00
_cell.angle_beta   90.00
_cell.angle_gamma   90.00
#
_symmetry.space_group_name_H-M   'P 1'
#
loop_
_entity.id
_entity.type
_entity.pdbx_description
1 polymer ?
#
loop_
_entity_poly.entity_id
_entity_poly.type
_entity_poly.pdbx_seq_one_letter_code
_entity_poly.pdbx_strand_id
1 'polypeptide(L)' 'MAKSLNQINNKNLQPLMHKLRAPLNSIIGFTELLKKEIYGPLNEKQKEFLEIIHRNAQELLNLLEKIIKEGDEYENRS' A
#
# COMPACT_ATOMS: atom_id res chain seq x y z
N MET A 1 -14.75 -15.14 -23.58
CA MET A 1 -14.91 -13.90 -22.78
C MET A 1 -13.95 -13.91 -21.57
N ALA A 2 -12.65 -14.08 -21.80
CA ALA A 2 -11.65 -14.13 -20.72
C ALA A 2 -10.28 -13.64 -21.22
N LYS A 3 -10.27 -12.52 -21.96
CA LYS A 3 -9.04 -11.94 -22.52
C LYS A 3 -9.13 -10.42 -22.59
N SER A 4 -9.55 -9.79 -21.48
CA SER A 4 -9.68 -8.32 -21.44
C SER A 4 -9.62 -7.72 -20.03
N LEU A 5 -9.00 -8.42 -19.07
CA LEU A 5 -8.57 -7.82 -17.79
C LEU A 5 -7.04 -7.73 -17.65
N ASN A 6 -6.28 -8.46 -18.47
CA ASN A 6 -4.81 -8.56 -18.36
C ASN A 6 -4.03 -7.61 -19.31
N GLN A 7 -4.70 -6.67 -19.96
CA GLN A 7 -4.05 -5.55 -20.65
C GLN A 7 -4.36 -4.26 -19.89
N ILE A 8 -4.08 -4.22 -18.60
CA ILE A 8 -3.90 -2.91 -17.97
C ILE A 8 -2.59 -2.39 -18.56
N ASN A 9 -2.63 -1.27 -19.28
CA ASN A 9 -1.45 -0.65 -19.87
C ASN A 9 -0.37 -0.41 -18.79
N ASN A 10 0.59 -1.34 -18.67
CA ASN A 10 1.67 -1.33 -17.66
C ASN A 10 2.43 0.00 -17.66
N LYS A 11 2.64 0.59 -18.84
CA LYS A 11 3.35 1.87 -19.03
C LYS A 11 2.81 3.05 -18.20
N ASN A 12 1.55 3.03 -17.80
CA ASN A 12 0.93 4.12 -17.03
C ASN A 12 0.72 3.79 -15.54
N LEU A 13 0.88 2.52 -15.15
CA LEU A 13 0.67 2.05 -13.78
C LEU A 13 1.88 2.31 -12.89
N GLN A 14 3.08 1.92 -13.33
CA GLN A 14 4.30 2.02 -12.51
C GLN A 14 4.47 3.40 -11.86
N PRO A 15 4.41 4.52 -12.60
CA PRO A 15 4.57 5.87 -12.04
C PRO A 15 3.49 6.23 -11.00
N LEU A 16 2.25 5.77 -11.20
CA LEU A 16 1.15 5.97 -10.25
C LEU A 16 1.40 5.17 -8.96
N MET A 17 1.82 3.91 -9.11
CA MET A 17 2.12 3.02 -7.98
C MET A 17 3.27 3.55 -7.12
N HIS A 18 4.33 4.08 -7.76
CA HIS A 18 5.41 4.76 -7.06
C HIS A 18 4.93 5.98 -6.28
N LYS A 19 4.02 6.79 -6.83
CA LYS A 19 3.44 7.95 -6.13
C LYS A 19 2.57 7.53 -4.94
N LEU A 20 1.97 6.34 -4.96
CA LEU A 20 1.17 5.80 -3.85
C LEU A 20 2.02 5.22 -2.71
N ARG A 21 3.25 4.77 -2.97
CA ARG A 21 4.15 4.28 -1.91
C ARG A 21 4.47 5.35 -0.86
N ALA A 22 4.73 6.59 -1.29
CA ALA A 22 5.05 7.69 -0.38
C ALA A 22 3.95 8.02 0.65
N PRO A 23 2.67 8.24 0.25
CA PRO A 23 1.60 8.47 1.21
C PRO A 23 1.30 7.24 2.08
N LEU A 24 1.43 6.01 1.56
CA LEU A 24 1.24 4.81 2.39
C LEU A 24 2.33 4.63 3.44
N ASN A 25 3.58 4.85 3.08
CA ASN A 25 4.70 4.83 4.03
C ASN A 25 4.53 5.92 5.09
N SER A 26 3.99 7.08 4.72
CA SER A 26 3.68 8.14 5.68
C SER A 26 2.57 7.70 6.65
N ILE A 27 1.49 7.07 6.16
CA ILE A 27 0.41 6.54 7.01
C ILE A 27 0.95 5.47 7.97
N ILE A 28 1.76 4.53 7.49
CA ILE A 28 2.40 3.49 8.31
C ILE A 28 3.28 4.15 9.39
N GLY A 29 4.18 5.06 9.00
CA GLY A 29 5.06 5.74 9.94
C GLY A 29 4.31 6.55 11.00
N PHE A 30 3.29 7.33 10.61
CA PHE A 30 2.51 8.10 11.58
C PHE A 30 1.68 7.21 12.50
N THR A 31 1.10 6.12 11.99
CA THR A 31 0.37 5.17 12.84
C THR A 31 1.31 4.45 13.82
N GLU A 32 2.54 4.11 13.42
CA GLU A 32 3.56 3.58 14.34
C GLU A 32 3.97 4.59 15.42
N LEU A 33 4.16 5.86 15.06
CA LEU A 33 4.50 6.91 16.01
C LEU A 33 3.37 7.14 17.03
N LEU A 34 2.11 7.16 16.57
CA LEU A 34 0.95 7.30 17.44
C LEU A 34 0.79 6.08 18.36
N LYS A 35 0.99 4.86 17.84
CA LYS A 35 0.97 3.62 18.64
C LYS A 35 2.05 3.58 19.73
N LYS A 36 3.17 4.29 19.53
CA LYS A 36 4.22 4.46 20.55
C LYS A 36 3.85 5.50 21.62
N GLU A 37 2.70 6.13 21.52
CA GLU A 37 2.18 7.13 22.48
C GLU A 37 3.14 8.31 22.72
N ILE A 38 4.03 8.60 21.74
CA ILE A 38 5.07 9.66 21.84
C ILE A 38 4.45 11.06 22.03
N TYR A 39 3.24 11.25 21.49
CA TYR A 39 2.49 12.51 21.54
C TYR A 39 1.42 12.53 22.63
N GLY A 40 1.36 11.50 23.48
CA GLY A 40 0.37 11.36 24.55
C GLY A 40 -0.33 9.99 24.55
N PRO A 41 -1.03 9.66 25.66
CA PRO A 41 -1.70 8.38 25.82
C PRO A 41 -2.91 8.25 24.90
N LEU A 42 -3.18 7.03 24.45
CA LEU A 42 -4.33 6.69 23.64
C LEU A 42 -5.36 5.90 24.45
N ASN A 43 -6.63 6.16 24.17
CA ASN A 43 -7.69 5.28 24.66
C ASN A 43 -7.78 3.99 23.84
N GLU A 44 -8.49 2.99 24.37
CA GLU A 44 -8.56 1.67 23.74
C GLU A 44 -9.16 1.69 22.33
N LYS A 45 -10.17 2.54 22.07
CA LYS A 45 -10.75 2.67 20.72
C LYS A 45 -9.76 3.30 19.73
N GLN A 46 -8.96 4.27 20.18
CA GLN A 46 -7.92 4.87 19.34
C GLN A 46 -6.84 3.84 18.97
N LYS A 47 -6.44 2.99 19.93
CA LYS A 47 -5.50 1.89 19.67
C LYS A 47 -6.06 0.89 18.66
N GLU A 48 -7.32 0.49 18.83
CA GLU A 48 -8.01 -0.40 17.89
C GLU A 48 -8.06 0.18 16.47
N PHE A 49 -8.46 1.45 16.33
CA PHE A 49 -8.50 2.09 15.01
C PHE A 49 -7.11 2.26 14.40
N LEU A 50 -6.08 2.60 15.19
CA LEU A 50 -4.71 2.68 14.68
C LEU A 50 -4.20 1.32 14.19
N GLU A 51 -4.55 0.23 14.87
CA GLU A 51 -4.21 -1.12 14.42
C GLU A 51 -4.85 -1.46 13.08
N ILE A 52 -6.13 -1.11 12.91
CA ILE A 52 -6.85 -1.30 11.65
C ILE A 52 -6.22 -0.47 10.53
N ILE A 53 -5.95 0.82 10.76
CA ILE A 53 -5.36 1.71 9.75
C ILE A 53 -3.96 1.20 9.35
N HIS A 54 -3.13 0.86 10.34
CA HIS A 54 -1.78 0.36 10.11
C HIS A 54 -1.79 -0.94 9.28
N ARG A 55 -2.60 -1.94 9.69
CA ARG A 55 -2.75 -3.20 8.96
C ARG A 55 -3.22 -2.96 7.53
N ASN A 56 -4.27 -2.17 7.33
CA ASN A 56 -4.82 -1.91 6.00
C ASN A 56 -3.80 -1.18 5.09
N ALA A 57 -3.00 -0.26 5.64
CA ALA A 57 -1.95 0.43 4.89
C ALA A 57 -0.83 -0.53 4.46
N GLN A 58 -0.43 -1.46 5.34
CA GLN A 58 0.54 -2.50 5.02
C GLN A 58 0.00 -3.49 3.97
N GLU A 59 -1.23 -3.95 4.12
CA GLU A 59 -1.90 -4.82 3.13
C GLU A 59 -1.96 -4.15 1.76
N LEU A 60 -2.33 -2.88 1.71
CA LEU A 60 -2.36 -2.13 0.47
C LEU A 60 -0.96 -1.99 -0.14
N LEU A 61 0.07 -1.64 0.65
CA LEU A 61 1.45 -1.56 0.17
C LEU A 61 1.91 -2.90 -0.44
N ASN A 62 1.62 -4.02 0.23
CA ASN A 62 1.95 -5.36 -0.27
C ASN A 62 1.24 -5.69 -1.58
N LEU A 63 -0.04 -5.33 -1.70
CA LEU A 63 -0.79 -5.47 -2.96
C LEU A 63 -0.18 -4.61 -4.07
N LEU A 64 0.24 -3.39 -3.75
CA LEU A 64 0.89 -2.51 -4.72
C LEU A 64 2.21 -3.10 -5.23
N GLU A 65 3.01 -3.66 -4.33
CA GLU A 65 4.27 -4.33 -4.68
C GLU A 65 4.04 -5.57 -5.55
N LYS A 66 3.01 -6.36 -5.24
CA LYS A 66 2.63 -7.53 -6.04
C LYS A 66 2.23 -7.15 -7.46
N ILE A 67 1.43 -6.10 -7.63
CA ILE A 67 0.98 -5.62 -8.96
C ILE A 67 2.17 -5.15 -9.80
N ILE A 68 3.12 -4.40 -9.20
CA ILE A 68 4.33 -3.98 -9.92
C ILE A 68 5.14 -5.18 -10.38
N LYS A 69 5.39 -6.14 -9.47
CA LYS A 69 6.18 -7.34 -9.78
C LYS A 69 5.56 -8.16 -10.91
N GLU A 70 4.25 -8.39 -10.86
CA GLU A 70 3.54 -9.10 -11.93
C GLU A 70 3.64 -8.33 -13.25
N GLY A 71 3.49 -7.00 -13.24
CA GLY A 71 3.62 -6.15 -14.43
C GLY A 71 5.00 -6.23 -15.10
N ASP A 72 6.07 -6.16 -14.31
CA ASP A 72 7.46 -6.24 -14.80
C ASP A 72 7.79 -7.63 -15.39
N GLU A 73 7.19 -8.71 -14.86
CA GLU A 73 7.36 -10.07 -15.38
C GLU A 73 6.74 -10.27 -16.77
N TYR A 74 5.68 -9.53 -17.12
CA TYR A 74 5.06 -9.59 -18.46
C TYR A 74 5.87 -8.84 -19.53
N GLU A 75 6.51 -7.71 -19.19
CA GLU A 75 7.35 -6.96 -20.13
C GLU A 75 8.65 -7.70 -20.49
N ASN A 76 9.23 -8.46 -19.55
CA ASN A 76 10.47 -9.23 -19.80
C ASN A 76 10.24 -10.55 -20.58
N ARG A 77 8.99 -10.97 -20.79
CA ARG A 77 8.62 -12.20 -21.52
C ARG A 77 8.05 -11.93 -22.93
N SER A 78 7.97 -10.67 -23.34
CA SER A 78 7.48 -10.22 -24.65
C SER A 78 8.61 -9.65 -25.49
#